data_AF-A0A8T1W900-F1
#
_entry.id   AF-A0A8T1W900-F1
#
_cell.length_a   1.000
_cell.length_b   1.000
_cell.length_c   1.000
_cell.angle_alpha   90.00
_cell.angle_beta   90.00
_cell.angle_gamma   90.00
#
_symmetry.space_group_name_H-M   'P 1'
#
loop_
_entity.id
_entity.type
_entity.pdbx_description
1 polymer ?
#
loop_
_entity_poly.entity_id
_entity_poly.type
_entity_poly.pdbx_seq_one_letter_code
_entity_poly.pdbx_strand_id
1 'polypeptide(L)'
;MRSLDSSLVLSGPQLGARGGIRISAQRLLLLVWMSIGVTPLALQARSYVRFVTPHKISRSLLAPDTDVHETTGLLEHCPVDGLFIAGIWWNVVPAHYYHVENGKLCHFTIPQYNIHGNYLLGNNVTVALSTMPSSCTEESFPFSHYFYHGSISYFAFYEEAKGTYCSSDKTAYVLVEGLGTYDSNGASLAYDRGSTEYRDSYWYGISGSVWIAYRILMLRRSYISCKRYGKRCDRMSEGLRLNDAVVYVQESMRLSAFDARNYHRLALLYLLVEGLMGDLFLLIAQEGLIGRVQYISLGYNLSGVMSMLFEMVETMHWLGERMRSLIKRLLFNYETMLLGECICAAAMQHYLTALNHSQGFRHSQPVSTLVSPYVWSLVGHGVIVLGCVLVLVSVRSLGAISYMRIKYGCFAVLITPCSVDATLGVRGKLVVLGGYCYENRKLYYELATLKSFGMMKMVEEDGHEFLVLHKLYWVAIPRRDLFVIGSVHGRRVQPCAERLCAGIVSSFTQVLGGAVGDVGSSRWLRGAFENRVTIAPATVKVSSLRIPSALQEGSPRAFPPIKATRPDVVEPFQ
;
A
#
# COMPACT_ATOMS: atom_id res chain seq x y z
N MET A 1 -37.41 40.88 20.04
CA MET A 1 -36.41 41.29 21.05
C MET A 1 -35.41 40.12 21.17
N ARG A 2 -34.21 40.27 20.55
CA ARG A 2 -32.95 39.47 20.58
C ARG A 2 -33.07 37.95 20.35
N SER A 3 -32.76 37.38 19.17
CA SER A 3 -31.45 37.24 18.47
C SER A 3 -30.34 36.69 19.37
N LEU A 4 -29.97 35.42 19.12
CA LEU A 4 -28.66 34.82 19.39
C LEU A 4 -28.42 33.75 18.32
N ASP A 5 -27.77 34.18 17.24
CA ASP A 5 -27.11 33.31 16.27
C ASP A 5 -25.96 32.56 16.95
N SER A 6 -25.82 31.28 16.66
CA SER A 6 -24.62 30.50 17.00
C SER A 6 -24.32 29.55 15.84
N SER A 7 -23.85 30.13 14.75
CA SER A 7 -23.29 29.45 13.59
C SER A 7 -21.79 29.23 13.80
N LEU A 8 -21.43 28.10 14.41
CA LEU A 8 -20.05 27.60 14.43
C LEU A 8 -19.80 26.77 13.16
N VAL A 9 -19.81 27.46 12.02
CA VAL A 9 -19.32 26.92 10.75
C VAL A 9 -17.83 27.23 10.71
N LEU A 10 -16.99 26.19 10.85
CA LEU A 10 -15.55 26.29 10.67
C LEU A 10 -15.23 26.48 9.16
N SER A 11 -15.52 27.67 8.66
CA SER A 11 -15.01 28.15 7.38
C SER A 11 -13.53 28.43 7.56
N GLY A 12 -12.67 27.60 6.97
CA GLY A 12 -11.24 27.90 6.85
C GLY A 12 -11.05 29.28 6.19
N PRO A 13 -10.01 30.03 6.56
CA PRO A 13 -9.87 31.42 6.15
C PRO A 13 -9.82 31.52 4.63
N GLN A 14 -10.74 32.32 4.07
CA GLN A 14 -10.58 32.88 2.74
C GLN A 14 -9.33 33.75 2.75
N LEU A 15 -8.20 33.20 2.28
CA LEU A 15 -7.05 34.00 1.86
C LEU A 15 -7.40 34.69 0.53
N GLY A 16 -8.22 35.73 0.63
CA GLY A 16 -8.48 36.70 -0.42
C GLY A 16 -7.79 38.02 -0.09
N ALA A 17 -6.90 38.46 -0.98
CA ALA A 17 -6.41 39.82 -1.13
C ALA A 17 -5.43 40.37 -0.05
N ARG A 18 -4.18 39.92 -0.09
CA ARG A 18 -2.97 40.77 0.10
C ARG A 18 -1.72 40.01 -0.36
N GLY A 19 -1.10 40.46 -1.46
CA GLY A 19 0.31 40.20 -1.81
C GLY A 19 0.84 38.76 -1.76
N GLY A 20 0.00 37.73 -1.91
CA GLY A 20 0.43 36.34 -1.85
C GLY A 20 1.17 35.91 -3.12
N ILE A 21 2.35 35.32 -2.97
CA ILE A 21 3.12 34.71 -4.07
C ILE A 21 2.20 33.73 -4.82
N ARG A 22 1.81 34.05 -6.05
CA ARG A 22 1.06 33.13 -6.92
C ARG A 22 2.00 31.98 -7.32
N ILE A 23 1.83 30.83 -6.68
CA ILE A 23 2.55 29.60 -7.02
C ILE A 23 1.99 29.08 -8.35
N SER A 24 2.85 28.90 -9.36
CA SER A 24 2.50 28.24 -10.64
C SER A 24 1.94 26.83 -10.41
N ALA A 25 1.07 26.34 -11.30
CA ALA A 25 0.51 24.99 -11.21
C ALA A 25 1.62 23.93 -11.20
N GLN A 26 2.69 24.12 -11.99
CA GLN A 26 3.84 23.22 -11.98
C GLN A 26 4.50 23.12 -10.58
N ARG A 27 4.79 24.26 -9.94
CA ARG A 27 5.41 24.28 -8.60
C ARG A 27 4.49 23.65 -7.55
N LEU A 28 3.18 23.93 -7.59
CA LEU A 28 2.22 23.36 -6.65
C LEU A 28 2.18 21.82 -6.75
N LEU A 29 2.07 21.28 -7.98
CA LEU A 29 2.07 19.84 -8.21
C LEU A 29 3.37 19.17 -7.75
N LEU A 30 4.52 19.83 -7.95
CA LEU A 30 5.81 19.31 -7.50
C LEU A 30 5.93 19.31 -5.97
N LEU A 31 5.45 20.36 -5.28
CA LEU A 31 5.42 20.40 -3.83
C LEU A 31 4.55 19.29 -3.25
N VAL A 32 3.35 19.09 -3.82
CA VAL A 32 2.46 18.01 -3.41
C VAL A 32 3.12 16.65 -3.68
N TRP A 33 3.69 16.44 -4.87
CA TRP A 33 4.40 15.20 -5.22
C TRP A 33 5.56 14.87 -4.27
N MET A 34 6.33 15.87 -3.83
CA MET A 34 7.35 15.68 -2.81
C MET A 34 6.73 15.19 -1.50
N SER A 35 5.68 15.87 -1.01
CA SER A 35 5.05 15.57 0.28
C SER A 35 4.38 14.20 0.34
N ILE A 36 3.59 13.83 -0.67
CA ILE A 36 2.80 12.59 -0.66
C ILE A 36 3.45 11.42 -1.41
N GLY A 37 4.54 11.68 -2.15
CA GLY A 37 5.28 10.66 -2.91
C GLY A 37 6.65 10.36 -2.32
N VAL A 38 7.53 11.37 -2.25
CA VAL A 38 8.93 11.20 -1.84
C VAL A 38 9.07 10.97 -0.34
N THR A 39 8.35 11.70 0.50
CA THR A 39 8.43 11.53 1.96
C THR A 39 8.05 10.11 2.41
N PRO A 40 6.92 9.52 1.96
CA PRO A 40 6.61 8.13 2.30
C PRO A 40 7.64 7.13 1.78
N LEU A 41 8.19 7.33 0.57
CA LEU A 41 9.24 6.46 0.04
C LEU A 41 10.52 6.53 0.89
N ALA A 42 10.91 7.71 1.36
CA ALA A 42 12.08 7.87 2.22
C ALA A 42 11.90 7.15 3.57
N LEU A 43 10.70 7.23 4.15
CA LEU A 43 10.35 6.47 5.37
C LEU A 43 10.42 4.96 5.11
N GLN A 44 9.84 4.51 4.00
CA GLN A 44 9.87 3.11 3.61
C GLN A 44 11.29 2.59 3.34
N ALA A 45 12.13 3.38 2.68
CA ALA A 45 13.52 3.03 2.41
C ALA A 45 14.33 2.95 3.71
N ARG A 46 14.13 3.89 4.64
CA ARG A 46 14.75 3.83 5.98
C ARG A 46 14.36 2.56 6.72
N SER A 47 13.08 2.22 6.71
CA SER A 47 12.54 1.00 7.30
C SER A 47 13.17 -0.26 6.68
N TYR A 48 13.23 -0.33 5.36
CA TYR A 48 13.85 -1.42 4.63
C TYR A 48 15.34 -1.59 4.98
N VAL A 49 16.10 -0.48 5.04
CA VAL A 49 17.51 -0.50 5.43
C VAL A 49 17.69 -1.10 6.84
N ARG A 50 16.81 -0.78 7.79
CA ARG A 50 16.90 -1.36 9.15
C ARG A 50 16.74 -2.88 9.15
N PHE A 51 15.84 -3.41 8.33
CA PHE A 51 15.56 -4.85 8.30
C PHE A 51 16.54 -5.66 7.47
N VAL A 52 17.10 -5.08 6.41
CA VAL A 52 18.09 -5.75 5.57
C VAL A 52 19.51 -5.69 6.17
N THR A 53 19.74 -4.81 7.14
CA THR A 53 21.04 -4.73 7.82
C THR A 53 21.27 -6.02 8.61
N PRO A 54 22.42 -6.71 8.43
CA PRO A 54 22.73 -7.90 9.20
C PRO A 54 22.71 -7.63 10.70
N HIS A 55 22.10 -8.53 11.46
CA HIS A 55 21.97 -8.41 12.91
C HIS A 55 22.68 -9.56 13.62
N LYS A 56 22.88 -9.41 14.93
CA LYS A 56 23.52 -10.39 15.79
C LYS A 56 22.75 -10.49 17.09
N ILE A 57 22.45 -11.72 17.50
CA ILE A 57 21.73 -12.00 18.75
C ILE A 57 22.72 -11.81 19.91
N SER A 58 22.28 -11.13 20.97
CA SER A 58 23.07 -11.01 22.19
C SER A 58 23.41 -12.38 22.78
N ARG A 59 24.69 -12.61 23.10
CA ARG A 59 25.19 -13.91 23.60
C ARG A 59 24.45 -14.41 24.84
N SER A 60 24.02 -13.51 25.71
CA SER A 60 23.26 -13.84 26.93
C SER A 60 21.86 -14.39 26.66
N LEU A 61 21.35 -14.24 25.44
CA LEU A 61 20.03 -14.71 25.02
C LEU A 61 20.09 -16.02 24.20
N LEU A 62 21.29 -16.45 23.82
CA LEU A 62 21.48 -17.71 23.11
C LEU A 62 21.34 -18.88 24.07
N ALA A 63 20.70 -19.94 23.62
CA ALA A 63 20.64 -21.19 24.38
C ALA A 63 22.07 -21.74 24.57
N PRO A 64 22.39 -22.35 25.73
CA PRO A 64 23.65 -23.04 25.91
C PRO A 64 23.81 -24.17 24.88
N ASP A 65 25.04 -24.54 24.54
CA ASP A 65 25.33 -25.61 23.57
C ASP A 65 24.87 -27.01 24.05
N THR A 66 24.46 -27.13 25.33
CA THR A 66 23.93 -28.37 25.90
C THR A 66 22.44 -28.56 25.61
N ASP A 67 22.04 -29.76 25.18
CA ASP A 67 20.63 -30.12 24.92
C ASP A 67 19.73 -30.24 26.16
N VAL A 68 20.29 -30.05 27.36
CA VAL A 68 19.56 -30.20 28.63
C VAL A 68 18.70 -28.96 28.86
N HIS A 69 17.40 -29.11 28.59
CA HIS A 69 16.37 -28.12 28.87
C HIS A 69 15.37 -28.68 29.87
N GLU A 70 14.83 -27.81 30.72
CA GLU A 70 13.88 -28.20 31.76
C GLU A 70 12.47 -27.71 31.43
N THR A 71 11.49 -28.55 31.75
CA THR A 71 10.05 -28.27 31.59
C THR A 71 9.29 -28.36 32.91
N THR A 72 9.94 -28.86 33.97
CA THR A 72 9.38 -28.99 35.32
C THR A 72 9.26 -27.63 36.00
N GLY A 73 8.10 -27.32 36.58
CA GLY A 73 7.87 -26.05 37.27
C GLY A 73 7.89 -24.83 36.36
N LEU A 74 7.56 -24.98 35.06
CA LEU A 74 7.78 -23.94 34.05
C LEU A 74 7.23 -22.56 34.42
N LEU A 75 6.00 -22.48 34.96
CA LEU A 75 5.40 -21.19 35.33
C LEU A 75 5.98 -20.57 36.61
N GLU A 76 6.63 -21.36 37.45
CA GLU A 76 7.36 -20.86 38.62
C GLU A 76 8.72 -20.30 38.22
N HIS A 77 9.32 -20.88 37.17
CA HIS A 77 10.65 -20.50 36.68
C HIS A 77 10.62 -19.42 35.59
N CYS A 78 9.57 -19.42 34.78
CA CYS A 78 9.35 -18.54 33.64
C CYS A 78 7.97 -17.89 33.79
N PRO A 79 7.77 -16.98 34.77
CA PRO A 79 6.45 -16.49 35.18
C PRO A 79 5.84 -15.44 34.26
N VAL A 80 6.46 -15.15 33.12
CA VAL A 80 6.04 -14.08 32.20
C VAL A 80 4.81 -14.52 31.41
N ASP A 81 3.68 -13.87 31.69
CA ASP A 81 2.39 -14.11 31.01
C ASP A 81 2.16 -13.12 29.85
N GLY A 82 2.77 -11.94 29.93
CA GLY A 82 2.52 -10.85 29.00
C GLY A 82 3.79 -10.09 28.61
N LEU A 83 3.83 -9.65 27.35
CA LEU A 83 4.88 -8.78 26.83
C LEU A 83 4.24 -7.48 26.33
N PHE A 84 4.64 -6.36 26.91
CA PHE A 84 4.17 -5.04 26.54
C PHE A 84 5.25 -4.30 25.75
N ILE A 85 5.02 -4.15 24.44
CA ILE A 85 5.93 -3.47 23.51
C ILE A 85 5.16 -2.44 22.70
N ALA A 86 5.68 -1.21 22.59
CA ALA A 86 5.14 -0.17 21.73
C ALA A 86 3.64 0.14 21.95
N GLY A 87 3.17 0.03 23.20
CA GLY A 87 1.79 0.29 23.57
C GLY A 87 0.83 -0.87 23.32
N ILE A 88 1.32 -2.06 22.98
CA ILE A 88 0.52 -3.25 22.71
C ILE A 88 0.93 -4.38 23.65
N TRP A 89 -0.08 -5.08 24.19
CA TRP A 89 0.12 -6.26 25.02
C TRP A 89 0.03 -7.55 24.18
N TRP A 90 0.97 -8.46 24.37
CA TRP A 90 1.09 -9.74 23.66
C TRP A 90 1.10 -10.92 24.63
N ASN A 91 0.44 -12.02 24.23
CA ASN A 91 0.39 -13.26 25.02
C ASN A 91 1.73 -14.00 24.97
N VAL A 92 2.39 -14.19 26.11
CA VAL A 92 3.61 -14.99 26.18
C VAL A 92 3.28 -16.38 26.69
N VAL A 93 3.83 -17.39 26.02
CA VAL A 93 3.70 -18.78 26.45
C VAL A 93 5.10 -19.39 26.57
N PRO A 94 5.61 -19.61 27.79
CA PRO A 94 6.89 -20.29 27.98
C PRO A 94 6.79 -21.75 27.53
N ALA A 95 7.88 -22.29 26.99
CA ALA A 95 7.94 -23.68 26.51
C ALA A 95 8.93 -24.54 27.32
N HIS A 96 10.11 -24.01 27.60
CA HIS A 96 11.17 -24.65 28.38
C HIS A 96 12.18 -23.61 28.87
N TYR A 97 13.09 -23.99 29.76
CA TYR A 97 14.13 -23.09 30.26
C TYR A 97 15.49 -23.75 30.47
N TYR A 98 16.50 -22.89 30.62
CA TYR A 98 17.88 -23.23 30.91
C TYR A 98 18.36 -22.46 32.15
N HIS A 99 19.17 -23.12 32.97
CA HIS A 99 19.87 -22.47 34.07
C HIS A 99 21.10 -21.71 33.54
N VAL A 100 21.22 -20.44 33.91
CA VAL A 100 22.35 -19.57 33.56
C VAL A 100 22.84 -18.83 34.80
N GLU A 101 24.12 -18.45 34.84
CA GLU A 101 24.78 -17.92 36.05
C GLU A 101 24.04 -16.73 36.71
N ASN A 102 23.38 -15.88 35.93
CA ASN A 102 22.75 -14.64 36.39
C ASN A 102 21.23 -14.60 36.19
N GLY A 103 20.56 -15.74 36.08
CA GLY A 103 19.11 -15.75 35.87
C GLY A 103 18.56 -17.06 35.33
N LYS A 104 17.42 -16.94 34.65
CA LYS A 104 16.79 -18.04 33.92
C LYS A 104 16.61 -17.60 32.46
N LEU A 105 17.09 -18.44 31.54
CA LEU A 105 16.87 -18.27 30.12
C LEU A 105 15.66 -19.11 29.72
N CYS A 106 14.56 -18.47 29.34
CA CYS A 106 13.31 -19.13 29.01
C CYS A 106 13.05 -19.02 27.51
N HIS A 107 12.80 -20.15 26.86
CA HIS A 107 12.23 -20.16 25.51
C HIS A 107 10.74 -19.88 25.58
N PHE A 108 10.25 -18.98 24.72
CA PHE A 108 8.86 -18.61 24.69
C PHE A 108 8.32 -18.54 23.26
N THR A 109 7.00 -18.62 23.17
CA THR A 109 6.26 -18.48 21.93
C THR A 109 5.13 -17.48 22.10
N ILE A 110 4.74 -16.85 20.99
CA ILE A 110 3.46 -16.13 20.86
C ILE A 110 2.69 -16.87 19.77
N PRO A 111 1.91 -17.91 20.14
CA PRO A 111 1.42 -18.90 19.17
C PRO A 111 0.55 -18.32 18.05
N GLN A 112 -0.22 -17.27 18.36
CA GLN A 112 -1.12 -16.57 17.42
C GLN A 112 -0.37 -15.89 16.28
N TYR A 113 0.94 -15.70 16.42
CA TYR A 113 1.76 -14.89 15.52
C TYR A 113 3.03 -15.62 15.06
N ASN A 114 3.18 -16.93 15.30
CA ASN A 114 4.39 -17.67 14.89
C ASN A 114 5.67 -16.96 15.32
N ILE A 115 5.69 -16.52 16.58
CA ILE A 115 6.84 -15.88 17.20
C ILE A 115 7.54 -16.90 18.09
N HIS A 116 8.86 -17.00 17.94
CA HIS A 116 9.73 -17.86 18.70
C HIS A 116 10.95 -17.08 19.16
N GLY A 117 11.33 -17.23 20.42
CA GLY A 117 12.43 -16.47 20.98
C GLY A 117 12.83 -16.93 22.37
N ASN A 118 13.87 -16.30 22.90
CA ASN A 118 14.28 -16.51 24.28
C ASN A 118 14.25 -15.19 25.02
N TYR A 119 13.88 -15.25 26.30
CA TYR A 119 14.07 -14.16 27.23
C TYR A 119 14.96 -14.58 28.38
N LEU A 120 15.79 -13.65 28.85
CA LEU A 120 16.56 -13.75 30.07
C LEU A 120 15.87 -12.93 31.15
N LEU A 121 15.48 -13.61 32.23
CA LEU A 121 14.97 -13.01 33.44
C LEU A 121 16.06 -13.04 34.52
N GLY A 122 16.50 -11.87 34.97
CA GLY A 122 17.51 -11.79 36.03
C GLY A 122 16.92 -11.90 37.43
N ASN A 123 17.78 -12.27 38.39
CA ASN A 123 17.35 -12.59 39.76
C ASN A 123 17.28 -11.38 40.70
N ASN A 124 17.93 -10.26 40.36
CA ASN A 124 18.06 -9.11 41.25
C ASN A 124 17.04 -8.02 40.89
N VAL A 125 16.47 -7.37 41.90
CA VAL A 125 15.57 -6.23 41.71
C VAL A 125 16.31 -5.06 41.06
N THR A 126 15.66 -4.39 40.12
CA THR A 126 16.18 -3.26 39.35
C THR A 126 15.18 -2.12 39.28
N VAL A 127 15.67 -0.92 38.95
CA VAL A 127 14.82 0.26 38.76
C VAL A 127 13.83 0.01 37.61
N ALA A 128 12.54 0.18 37.91
CA ALA A 128 11.45 0.04 36.95
C ALA A 128 11.62 0.99 35.75
N LEU A 129 11.26 0.51 34.56
CA LEU A 129 11.25 1.31 33.35
C LEU A 129 10.19 2.43 33.45
N SER A 130 10.48 3.60 32.89
CA SER A 130 9.62 4.80 33.00
C SER A 130 8.21 4.66 32.41
N THR A 131 7.98 3.64 31.57
CA THR A 131 6.68 3.35 30.94
C THR A 131 5.82 2.40 31.77
N MET A 132 6.31 1.91 32.90
CA MET A 132 5.58 0.97 33.76
C MET A 132 4.52 1.64 34.63
N PRO A 133 3.48 0.89 35.06
CA PRO A 133 2.56 1.32 36.10
C PRO A 133 3.30 1.58 37.42
N SER A 134 2.81 2.54 38.21
CA SER A 134 3.37 2.87 39.52
C SER A 134 3.31 1.72 40.52
N SER A 135 2.46 0.72 40.30
CA SER A 135 2.38 -0.50 41.12
C SER A 135 3.59 -1.42 40.98
N CYS A 136 4.44 -1.23 39.97
CA CYS A 136 5.56 -2.12 39.66
C CYS A 136 6.94 -1.59 40.11
N THR A 137 7.00 -0.48 40.84
CA THR A 137 8.25 0.21 41.17
C THR A 137 9.18 -0.55 42.10
N GLU A 138 8.64 -1.38 43.01
CA GLU A 138 9.42 -2.07 44.05
C GLU A 138 9.69 -3.55 43.75
N GLU A 139 9.03 -4.14 42.73
CA GLU A 139 9.17 -5.56 42.37
C GLU A 139 9.49 -5.75 40.88
N SER A 140 10.45 -4.97 40.39
CA SER A 140 10.90 -5.02 38.99
C SER A 140 12.19 -5.80 38.83
N PHE A 141 12.25 -6.71 37.87
CA PHE A 141 13.42 -7.53 37.56
C PHE A 141 13.95 -7.21 36.15
N PRO A 142 15.26 -7.30 35.89
CA PRO A 142 15.82 -7.02 34.59
C PRO A 142 15.36 -8.09 33.59
N PHE A 143 14.93 -7.63 32.43
CA PHE A 143 14.38 -8.46 31.38
C PHE A 143 15.01 -8.08 30.05
N SER A 144 15.41 -9.10 29.29
CA SER A 144 15.88 -8.92 27.92
C SER A 144 15.41 -10.09 27.09
N HIS A 145 15.04 -9.86 25.83
CA HIS A 145 14.60 -10.91 24.95
C HIS A 145 15.03 -10.65 23.52
N TYR A 146 15.06 -11.72 22.74
CA TYR A 146 14.94 -11.62 21.30
C TYR A 146 13.83 -12.54 20.84
N PHE A 147 13.25 -12.23 19.69
CA PHE A 147 12.44 -13.20 18.97
C PHE A 147 12.57 -13.04 17.47
N TYR A 148 12.12 -14.08 16.79
CA TYR A 148 11.78 -14.06 15.39
C TYR A 148 10.29 -14.21 15.19
N HIS A 149 9.73 -13.37 14.31
CA HIS A 149 8.34 -13.41 13.89
C HIS A 149 8.27 -13.86 12.42
N GLY A 150 7.70 -15.04 12.17
CA GLY A 150 7.58 -15.56 10.81
C GLY A 150 6.73 -14.67 9.90
N SER A 151 7.20 -14.41 8.67
CA SER A 151 6.44 -13.71 7.63
C SER A 151 5.48 -14.66 6.90
N ILE A 152 4.77 -14.16 5.89
CA ILE A 152 4.05 -14.98 4.90
C ILE A 152 5.04 -15.63 3.92
N SER A 153 6.18 -14.98 3.69
CA SER A 153 7.28 -15.49 2.85
C SER A 153 8.29 -16.31 3.64
N TYR A 154 9.37 -16.78 3.00
CA TYR A 154 10.41 -17.65 3.59
C TYR A 154 11.36 -16.95 4.60
N PHE A 155 10.99 -15.79 5.16
CA PHE A 155 11.84 -15.07 6.13
C PHE A 155 11.06 -14.74 7.40
N ALA A 156 11.79 -14.40 8.46
CA ALA A 156 11.26 -13.93 9.72
C ALA A 156 11.88 -12.58 10.10
N PHE A 157 11.09 -11.74 10.77
CA PHE A 157 11.56 -10.49 11.34
C PHE A 157 12.18 -10.73 12.70
N TYR A 158 13.36 -10.18 12.92
CA TYR A 158 14.07 -10.21 14.20
C TYR A 158 13.80 -8.93 14.99
N GLU A 159 13.59 -9.10 16.28
CA GLU A 159 13.51 -8.04 17.27
C GLU A 159 14.29 -8.45 18.51
N GLU A 160 15.05 -7.51 19.07
CA GLU A 160 15.70 -7.65 20.37
C GLU A 160 15.42 -6.41 21.21
N ALA A 161 15.02 -6.62 22.46
CA ALA A 161 14.63 -5.57 23.37
C ALA A 161 15.13 -5.82 24.79
N LYS A 162 15.14 -4.72 25.55
CA LYS A 162 15.46 -4.71 26.97
C LYS A 162 14.43 -3.92 27.75
N GLY A 163 14.26 -4.27 29.01
CA GLY A 163 13.40 -3.57 29.93
C GLY A 163 13.31 -4.28 31.26
N THR A 164 12.10 -4.30 31.83
CA THR A 164 11.87 -4.80 33.18
C THR A 164 10.59 -5.61 33.25
N TYR A 165 10.65 -6.73 33.99
CA TYR A 165 9.53 -7.58 34.32
C TYR A 165 8.93 -7.18 35.67
N CYS A 166 7.60 -7.06 35.73
CA CYS A 166 6.86 -6.81 36.96
C CYS A 166 6.26 -8.13 37.50
N SER A 167 6.59 -8.50 38.74
CA SER A 167 6.00 -9.69 39.38
C SER A 167 4.53 -9.54 39.72
N SER A 168 4.07 -8.32 40.00
CA SER A 168 2.70 -8.04 40.43
C SER A 168 1.66 -8.35 39.33
N ASP A 169 1.94 -7.95 38.09
CA ASP A 169 1.03 -8.14 36.94
C ASP A 169 1.54 -9.18 35.92
N LYS A 170 2.70 -9.79 36.20
CA LYS A 170 3.38 -10.79 35.35
C LYS A 170 3.68 -10.33 33.93
N THR A 171 3.87 -9.03 33.73
CA THR A 171 4.12 -8.44 32.42
C THR A 171 5.55 -7.90 32.31
N ALA A 172 6.20 -8.18 31.17
CA ALA A 172 7.47 -7.58 30.80
C ALA A 172 7.25 -6.33 29.96
N TYR A 173 7.81 -5.21 30.39
CA TYR A 173 7.74 -3.90 29.73
C TYR A 173 9.10 -3.60 29.11
N VAL A 174 9.14 -3.43 27.79
CA VAL A 174 10.40 -3.45 27.04
C VAL A 174 10.47 -2.37 25.96
N LEU A 175 11.70 -1.99 25.64
CA LEU A 175 12.05 -1.08 24.55
C LEU A 175 12.92 -1.82 23.53
N VAL A 176 12.56 -1.68 22.26
CA VAL A 176 13.30 -2.31 21.15
C VAL A 176 14.65 -1.65 20.94
N GLU A 177 15.69 -2.48 20.93
CA GLU A 177 17.09 -2.08 20.69
C GLU A 177 17.60 -2.58 19.32
N GLY A 178 17.15 -3.76 18.88
CA GLY A 178 17.63 -4.43 17.67
C GLY A 178 16.51 -4.81 16.72
N LEU A 179 16.76 -4.66 15.42
CA LEU A 179 15.87 -5.09 14.33
C LEU A 179 16.68 -5.74 13.22
N GLY A 180 16.06 -6.67 12.51
CA GLY A 180 16.70 -7.38 11.41
C GLY A 180 15.76 -8.38 10.76
N THR A 181 16.28 -9.23 9.88
CA THR A 181 15.54 -10.30 9.23
C THR A 181 16.42 -11.51 9.02
N TYR A 182 15.83 -12.70 8.94
CA TYR A 182 16.56 -13.94 8.67
C TYR A 182 15.73 -14.90 7.83
N ASP A 183 16.39 -15.63 6.92
CA ASP A 183 15.76 -16.64 6.06
C ASP A 183 15.44 -17.92 6.86
N SER A 184 14.36 -17.87 7.64
CA SER A 184 13.78 -19.00 8.36
C SER A 184 12.31 -18.75 8.63
N ASN A 185 11.48 -19.79 8.54
CA ASN A 185 10.06 -19.71 8.87
C ASN A 185 9.45 -21.09 9.21
N GLY A 186 8.22 -21.10 9.73
CA GLY A 186 7.48 -22.30 10.09
C GLY A 186 8.25 -23.18 11.08
N ALA A 187 8.31 -24.48 10.80
CA ALA A 187 8.99 -25.43 11.68
C ALA A 187 10.49 -25.11 11.85
N SER A 188 11.17 -24.66 10.80
CA SER A 188 12.60 -24.31 10.89
C SER A 188 12.87 -23.15 11.86
N LEU A 189 11.90 -22.25 12.03
CA LEU A 189 11.99 -21.15 12.98
C LEU A 189 11.74 -21.62 14.42
N ALA A 190 10.82 -22.56 14.61
CA ALA A 190 10.52 -23.13 15.93
C ALA A 190 11.70 -23.90 16.55
N TYR A 191 12.59 -24.45 15.71
CA TYR A 191 13.80 -25.15 16.15
C TYR A 191 15.07 -24.30 16.07
N ASP A 192 14.97 -23.02 15.71
CA ASP A 192 16.13 -22.13 15.60
C ASP A 192 16.66 -21.75 16.98
N ARG A 193 17.89 -22.17 17.29
CA ARG A 193 18.59 -21.84 18.55
C ARG A 193 19.32 -20.50 18.53
N GLY A 194 19.31 -19.82 17.39
CA GLY A 194 20.15 -18.66 17.16
C GLY A 194 21.58 -19.03 16.81
N SER A 195 22.40 -18.01 16.59
CA SER A 195 23.82 -18.15 16.28
C SER A 195 24.61 -16.96 16.83
N THR A 196 25.89 -17.17 17.08
CA THR A 196 26.83 -16.09 17.42
C THR A 196 27.32 -15.31 16.19
N GLU A 197 27.03 -15.81 14.99
CA GLU A 197 27.36 -15.15 13.72
C GLU A 197 26.34 -14.08 13.34
N TYR A 198 26.73 -13.21 12.41
CA TYR A 198 25.80 -12.27 11.79
C TYR A 198 24.77 -13.02 10.94
N ARG A 199 23.53 -12.55 11.00
CA ARG A 199 22.39 -13.13 10.30
C ARG A 199 21.68 -12.07 9.48
N ASP A 200 21.21 -12.45 8.31
CA ASP A 200 20.46 -11.60 7.39
C ASP A 200 19.49 -12.44 6.55
N SER A 201 18.61 -11.76 5.81
CA SER A 201 17.67 -12.39 4.87
C SER A 201 17.96 -11.93 3.45
N TYR A 202 18.39 -12.87 2.61
CA TYR A 202 18.54 -12.63 1.18
C TYR A 202 17.17 -12.48 0.52
N TRP A 203 16.17 -13.23 0.99
CA TRP A 203 14.80 -13.14 0.45
C TRP A 203 14.18 -11.77 0.68
N TYR A 204 14.23 -11.27 1.92
CA TYR A 204 13.77 -9.93 2.27
C TYR A 204 14.58 -8.86 1.53
N GLY A 205 15.90 -9.04 1.45
CA GLY A 205 16.80 -8.18 0.69
C GLY A 205 16.35 -8.02 -0.76
N ILE A 206 16.17 -9.12 -1.49
CA ILE A 206 15.79 -9.11 -2.91
C ILE A 206 14.37 -8.57 -3.09
N SER A 207 13.39 -9.13 -2.38
CA SER A 207 11.97 -8.76 -2.53
C SER A 207 11.72 -7.28 -2.18
N GLY A 208 12.29 -6.80 -1.08
CA GLY A 208 12.21 -5.40 -0.67
C GLY A 208 12.94 -4.46 -1.64
N SER A 209 14.11 -4.85 -2.17
CA SER A 209 14.80 -4.09 -3.21
C SER A 209 13.96 -3.93 -4.48
N VAL A 210 13.35 -5.02 -4.96
CA VAL A 210 12.45 -4.99 -6.13
C VAL A 210 11.27 -4.05 -5.87
N TRP A 211 10.69 -4.09 -4.67
CA TRP A 211 9.58 -3.22 -4.30
C TRP A 211 9.95 -1.74 -4.23
N ILE A 212 11.07 -1.40 -3.60
CA ILE A 212 11.59 -0.03 -3.55
C ILE A 212 11.93 0.48 -4.96
N ALA A 213 12.59 -0.32 -5.78
CA ALA A 213 12.90 0.02 -7.17
C ALA A 213 11.61 0.30 -7.97
N TYR A 214 10.58 -0.54 -7.80
CA TYR A 214 9.28 -0.33 -8.41
C TYR A 214 8.62 0.99 -7.99
N ARG A 215 8.62 1.31 -6.69
CA ARG A 215 8.10 2.58 -6.16
C ARG A 215 8.87 3.80 -6.69
N ILE A 216 10.18 3.70 -6.85
CA ILE A 216 11.01 4.75 -7.48
C ILE A 216 10.58 4.97 -8.94
N LEU A 217 10.38 3.90 -9.71
CA LEU A 217 9.90 4.00 -11.09
C LEU A 217 8.51 4.63 -11.17
N MET A 218 7.61 4.25 -10.26
CA MET A 218 6.28 4.82 -10.10
C MET A 218 6.34 6.33 -9.78
N LEU A 219 7.21 6.75 -8.86
CA LEU A 219 7.39 8.16 -8.54
C LEU A 219 8.00 8.95 -9.70
N ARG A 220 8.95 8.36 -10.43
CA ARG A 220 9.54 8.97 -11.63
C ARG A 220 8.50 9.24 -12.72
N ARG A 221 7.61 8.28 -13.00
CA ARG A 221 6.52 8.52 -13.97
C ARG A 221 5.54 9.58 -13.49
N SER A 222 5.20 9.58 -12.20
CA SER A 222 4.32 10.58 -11.59
C SER A 222 4.93 11.99 -11.66
N TYR A 223 6.22 12.14 -11.35
CA TYR A 223 6.95 13.40 -11.48
C TYR A 223 6.85 13.98 -12.90
N ILE A 224 7.08 13.14 -13.91
CA ILE A 224 7.01 13.59 -15.30
C ILE A 224 5.58 13.98 -15.69
N SER A 225 4.57 13.21 -15.25
CA SER A 225 3.15 13.53 -15.46
C SER A 225 2.79 14.88 -14.82
N CYS A 226 3.11 15.07 -13.54
CA CYS A 226 2.88 16.31 -12.80
C CYS A 226 3.57 17.51 -13.44
N LYS A 227 4.83 17.35 -13.87
CA LYS A 227 5.59 18.40 -14.54
C LYS A 227 4.97 18.78 -15.90
N ARG A 228 4.53 17.81 -16.70
CA ARG A 228 3.92 18.06 -18.01
C ARG A 228 2.55 18.70 -17.88
N TYR A 229 1.72 18.19 -16.97
CA TYR A 229 0.40 18.72 -16.72
C TYR A 229 0.46 20.15 -16.16
N GLY A 230 1.28 20.37 -15.14
CA GLY A 230 1.49 21.70 -14.56
C GLY A 230 1.96 22.73 -15.60
N LYS A 231 2.96 22.39 -16.44
CA LYS A 231 3.39 23.26 -17.54
C LYS A 231 2.27 23.57 -18.53
N ARG A 232 1.37 22.63 -18.80
CA ARG A 232 0.23 22.86 -19.70
C ARG A 232 -0.79 23.77 -19.05
N CYS A 233 -1.13 23.56 -17.78
CA CYS A 233 -1.99 24.48 -17.02
C CYS A 233 -1.42 25.91 -17.02
N ASP A 234 -0.12 26.06 -16.75
CA ASP A 234 0.54 27.37 -16.76
C ASP A 234 0.48 28.03 -18.16
N ARG A 235 0.65 27.27 -19.25
CA ARG A 235 0.51 27.77 -20.63
C ARG A 235 -0.91 28.16 -21.01
N MET A 236 -1.91 27.48 -20.47
CA MET A 236 -3.32 27.79 -20.68
C MET A 236 -3.82 28.90 -19.74
N SER A 237 -2.94 29.47 -18.90
CA SER A 237 -3.30 30.44 -17.85
C SER A 237 -4.33 29.91 -16.85
N GLU A 238 -4.25 28.62 -16.56
CA GLU A 238 -5.23 27.86 -15.80
C GLU A 238 -4.69 27.56 -14.39
N GLY A 239 -5.18 28.27 -13.37
CA GLY A 239 -4.75 28.08 -11.98
C GLY A 239 -5.23 26.75 -11.38
N LEU A 240 -4.41 26.09 -10.55
CA LEU A 240 -4.74 24.82 -9.89
C LEU A 240 -4.90 25.03 -8.38
N ARG A 241 -5.98 24.51 -7.78
CA ARG A 241 -6.17 24.56 -6.32
C ARG A 241 -5.37 23.44 -5.65
N LEU A 242 -5.07 23.60 -4.37
CA LEU A 242 -4.35 22.57 -3.59
C LEU A 242 -5.07 21.21 -3.64
N ASN A 243 -6.39 21.19 -3.42
CA ASN A 243 -7.17 19.95 -3.47
C ASN A 243 -7.10 19.27 -4.84
N ASP A 244 -7.19 20.05 -5.92
CA ASP A 244 -7.10 19.54 -7.29
C ASP A 244 -5.72 18.95 -7.57
N ALA A 245 -4.66 19.60 -7.05
CA ALA A 245 -3.30 19.10 -7.14
C ALA A 245 -3.11 17.78 -6.39
N VAL A 246 -3.67 17.65 -5.17
CA VAL A 246 -3.62 16.38 -4.39
C VAL A 246 -4.27 15.24 -5.17
N VAL A 247 -5.45 15.45 -5.73
CA VAL A 247 -6.16 14.45 -6.56
C VAL A 247 -5.29 14.03 -7.75
N TYR A 248 -4.79 15.00 -8.53
CA TYR A 248 -3.96 14.70 -9.69
C TYR A 248 -2.70 13.91 -9.33
N VAL A 249 -1.98 14.34 -8.29
CA VAL A 249 -0.76 13.65 -7.85
C VAL A 249 -1.09 12.23 -7.38
N GLN A 250 -2.15 12.03 -6.61
CA GLN A 250 -2.56 10.70 -6.14
C GLN A 250 -2.95 9.75 -7.29
N GLU A 251 -3.68 10.23 -8.29
CA GLU A 251 -3.97 9.44 -9.51
C GLU A 251 -2.69 9.14 -10.30
N SER A 252 -1.76 10.09 -10.40
CA SER A 252 -0.49 9.89 -11.12
C SER A 252 0.45 8.88 -10.44
N MET A 253 0.28 8.66 -9.14
CA MET A 253 1.02 7.69 -8.30
C MET A 253 0.28 6.36 -8.12
N ARG A 254 -0.69 6.06 -8.99
CA ARG A 254 -1.33 4.75 -9.02
C ARG A 254 -0.28 3.64 -9.11
N LEU A 255 -0.55 2.48 -8.50
CA LEU A 255 0.34 1.31 -8.55
C LEU A 255 0.30 0.62 -9.91
N SER A 256 -0.88 0.21 -10.39
CA SER A 256 -1.06 -0.44 -11.70
C SER A 256 -0.96 0.57 -12.86
N ALA A 257 -0.39 0.16 -13.99
CA ALA A 257 -0.47 0.93 -15.24
C ALA A 257 -1.85 0.74 -15.91
N PHE A 258 -2.21 1.60 -16.87
CA PHE A 258 -3.54 1.51 -17.51
C PHE A 258 -3.78 0.22 -18.31
N ASP A 259 -2.72 -0.39 -18.85
CA ASP A 259 -2.76 -1.64 -19.61
C ASP A 259 -2.50 -2.89 -18.74
N ALA A 260 -2.58 -2.74 -17.41
CA ALA A 260 -2.34 -3.83 -16.49
C ALA A 260 -3.39 -4.94 -16.63
N ARG A 261 -2.91 -6.18 -16.72
CA ARG A 261 -3.71 -7.42 -16.62
C ARG A 261 -3.74 -7.91 -15.17
N ASN A 262 -4.65 -8.83 -14.86
CA ASN A 262 -4.83 -9.29 -13.47
C ASN A 262 -3.63 -10.05 -12.91
N TYR A 263 -2.84 -10.76 -13.71
CA TYR A 263 -1.61 -11.36 -13.21
C TYR A 263 -0.54 -10.31 -12.84
N HIS A 264 -0.47 -9.18 -13.58
CA HIS A 264 0.39 -8.06 -13.18
C HIS A 264 -0.09 -7.44 -11.85
N ARG A 265 -1.42 -7.28 -11.68
CA ARG A 265 -2.01 -6.79 -10.43
C ARG A 265 -1.77 -7.75 -9.26
N LEU A 266 -1.81 -9.07 -9.51
CA LEU A 266 -1.50 -10.09 -8.50
C LEU A 266 -0.03 -10.02 -8.06
N ALA A 267 0.91 -9.84 -8.97
CA ALA A 267 2.32 -9.65 -8.62
C ALA A 267 2.54 -8.37 -7.80
N LEU A 268 1.87 -7.26 -8.14
CA LEU A 268 1.89 -6.04 -7.33
C LEU A 268 1.25 -6.22 -5.96
N LEU A 269 0.17 -7.00 -5.88
CA LEU A 269 -0.52 -7.31 -4.63
C LEU A 269 0.41 -8.08 -3.69
N TYR A 270 1.15 -9.07 -4.20
CA TYR A 270 2.16 -9.79 -3.43
C TYR A 270 3.22 -8.83 -2.85
N LEU A 271 3.85 -7.99 -3.68
CA LEU A 271 4.84 -7.02 -3.20
C LEU A 271 4.26 -6.01 -2.20
N LEU A 272 3.00 -5.65 -2.36
CA LEU A 272 2.30 -4.76 -1.43
C LEU A 272 2.02 -5.44 -0.08
N VAL A 273 1.66 -6.73 -0.07
CA VAL A 273 1.49 -7.53 1.16
C VAL A 273 2.81 -7.71 1.88
N GLU A 274 3.91 -7.99 1.16
CA GLU A 274 5.25 -8.04 1.76
C GLU A 274 5.65 -6.70 2.41
N GLY A 275 5.35 -5.58 1.74
CA GLY A 275 5.52 -4.25 2.32
C GLY A 275 4.63 -3.99 3.55
N LEU A 276 3.39 -4.47 3.54
CA LEU A 276 2.45 -4.35 4.66
C LEU A 276 2.96 -5.10 5.91
N MET A 277 3.55 -6.28 5.73
CA MET A 277 4.12 -7.05 6.85
C MET A 277 5.26 -6.30 7.52
N GLY A 278 6.12 -5.63 6.75
CA GLY A 278 7.18 -4.77 7.31
C GLY A 278 6.63 -3.58 8.11
N ASP A 279 5.56 -2.93 7.63
CA ASP A 279 4.90 -1.85 8.36
C ASP A 279 4.23 -2.36 9.64
N LEU A 280 3.58 -3.53 9.59
CA LEU A 280 2.96 -4.17 10.74
C LEU A 280 3.99 -4.58 11.80
N PHE A 281 5.18 -5.01 11.39
CA PHE A 281 6.25 -5.32 12.32
C PHE A 281 6.87 -4.06 12.94
N LEU A 282 7.04 -2.99 12.17
CA LEU A 282 7.57 -1.75 12.73
C LEU A 282 6.64 -1.11 13.77
N LEU A 283 5.34 -1.31 13.58
CA LEU A 283 4.30 -0.89 14.49
C LEU A 283 4.47 -1.50 15.90
N ILE A 284 5.04 -2.70 16.00
CA ILE A 284 5.36 -3.34 17.30
C ILE A 284 6.74 -2.94 17.82
N ALA A 285 7.58 -2.33 16.98
CA ALA A 285 8.96 -1.99 17.30
C ALA A 285 9.20 -0.50 17.60
N GLN A 286 8.23 0.38 17.33
CA GLN A 286 8.43 1.83 17.45
C GLN A 286 7.38 2.49 18.33
N GLU A 287 7.86 3.22 19.33
CA GLU A 287 7.01 3.98 20.23
C GLU A 287 6.83 5.45 19.77
N GLY A 288 5.86 6.12 20.39
CA GLY A 288 5.68 7.55 20.27
C GLY A 288 5.21 8.04 18.90
N LEU A 289 5.65 9.24 18.51
CA LEU A 289 5.19 9.90 17.28
C LEU A 289 5.57 9.13 16.00
N ILE A 290 6.70 8.43 16.02
CA ILE A 290 7.15 7.66 14.85
C ILE A 290 6.26 6.43 14.65
N GLY A 291 5.91 5.72 15.72
CA GLY A 291 4.92 4.64 15.67
C GLY A 291 3.56 5.13 15.13
N ARG A 292 3.08 6.30 15.59
CA ARG A 292 1.85 6.93 15.06
C ARG A 292 1.89 7.18 13.56
N VAL A 293 3.02 7.65 13.02
CA VAL A 293 3.18 7.85 11.57
C VAL A 293 3.16 6.51 10.82
N GLN A 294 3.67 5.44 11.41
CA GLN A 294 3.65 4.11 10.80
C GLN A 294 2.25 3.51 10.72
N TYR A 295 1.38 3.75 11.70
CA TYR A 295 -0.03 3.35 11.59
C TYR A 295 -0.73 4.01 10.39
N ILE A 296 -0.39 5.26 10.06
CA ILE A 296 -0.91 5.95 8.87
C ILE A 296 -0.39 5.27 7.59
N SER A 297 0.89 4.88 7.56
CA SER A 297 1.48 4.12 6.44
C SER A 297 0.76 2.77 6.24
N LEU A 298 0.49 2.04 7.33
CA LEU A 298 -0.26 0.79 7.32
C LEU A 298 -1.64 0.97 6.71
N GLY A 299 -2.38 2.00 7.15
CA GLY A 299 -3.70 2.35 6.60
C GLY A 299 -3.64 2.64 5.09
N TYR A 300 -2.63 3.40 4.64
CA TYR A 300 -2.44 3.71 3.22
C TYR A 300 -2.13 2.46 2.38
N ASN A 301 -1.25 1.57 2.87
CA ASN A 301 -0.92 0.32 2.20
C ASN A 301 -2.12 -0.63 2.14
N LEU A 302 -2.90 -0.73 3.23
CA LEU A 302 -4.13 -1.51 3.28
C LEU A 302 -5.21 -0.95 2.33
N SER A 303 -5.34 0.38 2.24
CA SER A 303 -6.19 1.03 1.23
C SER A 303 -5.70 0.73 -0.21
N GLY A 304 -4.38 0.61 -0.41
CA GLY A 304 -3.78 0.15 -1.66
C GLY A 304 -4.19 -1.28 -2.01
N VAL A 305 -4.19 -2.20 -1.04
CA VAL A 305 -4.63 -3.59 -1.19
C VAL A 305 -6.11 -3.62 -1.61
N MET A 306 -6.98 -2.91 -0.89
CA MET A 306 -8.40 -2.81 -1.21
C MET A 306 -8.64 -2.25 -2.62
N SER A 307 -7.91 -1.18 -2.99
CA SER A 307 -8.01 -0.57 -4.34
C SER A 307 -7.58 -1.55 -5.43
N MET A 308 -6.48 -2.29 -5.23
CA MET A 308 -6.00 -3.25 -6.23
C MET A 308 -6.96 -4.42 -6.40
N LEU A 309 -7.50 -4.95 -5.30
CA LEU A 309 -8.52 -6.01 -5.33
C LEU A 309 -9.79 -5.55 -6.04
N PHE A 310 -10.26 -4.33 -5.75
CA PHE A 310 -11.43 -3.78 -6.43
C PHE A 310 -11.18 -3.57 -7.93
N GLU A 311 -9.99 -3.08 -8.33
CA GLU A 311 -9.62 -2.98 -9.75
C GLU A 311 -9.64 -4.35 -10.44
N MET A 312 -9.16 -5.41 -9.79
CA MET A 312 -9.21 -6.77 -10.33
C MET A 312 -10.67 -7.21 -10.55
N VAL A 313 -11.54 -7.03 -9.55
CA VAL A 313 -12.98 -7.34 -9.67
C VAL A 313 -13.65 -6.51 -10.76
N GLU A 314 -13.33 -5.22 -10.87
CA GLU A 314 -13.87 -4.31 -11.89
C GLU A 314 -13.49 -4.77 -13.31
N THR A 315 -12.24 -5.21 -13.52
CA THR A 315 -11.80 -5.75 -14.82
C THR A 315 -12.40 -7.09 -15.19
N MET A 316 -12.90 -7.85 -14.20
CA MET A 316 -13.61 -9.11 -14.45
C MET A 316 -15.08 -8.91 -14.84
N HIS A 317 -15.57 -7.66 -14.81
CA HIS A 317 -16.97 -7.30 -15.11
C HIS A 317 -18.00 -8.03 -14.26
N TRP A 318 -17.64 -8.38 -13.03
CA TRP A 318 -18.52 -9.11 -12.10
C TRP A 318 -19.58 -8.23 -11.42
N LEU A 319 -19.43 -6.90 -11.50
CA LEU A 319 -20.34 -5.94 -10.87
C LEU A 319 -21.12 -5.16 -11.93
N GLY A 320 -22.44 -5.06 -11.75
CA GLY A 320 -23.27 -4.14 -12.54
C GLY A 320 -22.95 -2.67 -12.24
N GLU A 321 -23.21 -1.78 -13.20
CA GLU A 321 -22.80 -0.36 -13.16
C GLU A 321 -23.26 0.40 -11.91
N ARG A 322 -24.48 0.12 -11.42
CA ARG A 322 -25.03 0.73 -10.19
C ARG A 322 -24.26 0.28 -8.94
N MET A 323 -23.98 -1.01 -8.81
CA MET A 323 -23.22 -1.56 -7.68
C MET A 323 -21.77 -1.13 -7.73
N ARG A 324 -21.16 -1.12 -8.92
CA ARG A 324 -19.82 -0.58 -9.16
C ARG A 324 -19.73 0.87 -8.69
N SER A 325 -20.68 1.72 -9.10
CA SER A 325 -20.73 3.14 -8.70
C SER A 325 -20.93 3.30 -7.20
N LEU A 326 -21.83 2.53 -6.59
CA LEU A 326 -22.11 2.55 -5.16
C LEU A 326 -20.85 2.23 -4.34
N ILE A 327 -20.19 1.11 -4.65
CA ILE A 327 -18.97 0.69 -3.94
C ILE A 327 -17.86 1.71 -4.13
N LYS A 328 -17.65 2.18 -5.37
CA LYS A 328 -16.59 3.17 -5.69
C LYS A 328 -16.81 4.49 -4.94
N ARG A 329 -18.04 4.99 -4.89
CA ARG A 329 -18.37 6.25 -4.20
C ARG A 329 -18.36 6.12 -2.67
N LEU A 330 -18.76 4.99 -2.11
CA LEU A 330 -18.71 4.76 -0.65
C LEU A 330 -17.29 4.55 -0.13
N LEU A 331 -16.49 3.72 -0.81
CA LEU A 331 -15.22 3.23 -0.26
C LEU A 331 -13.97 3.89 -0.88
N PHE A 332 -14.07 4.37 -2.11
CA PHE A 332 -12.95 4.87 -2.90
C PHE A 332 -13.16 6.33 -3.31
N ASN A 333 -13.34 7.19 -2.32
CA ASN A 333 -13.44 8.65 -2.52
C ASN A 333 -12.38 9.43 -1.74
N TYR A 334 -12.00 10.60 -2.26
CA TYR A 334 -10.94 11.41 -1.68
C TYR A 334 -11.32 12.08 -0.36
N GLU A 335 -12.59 12.37 -0.15
CA GLU A 335 -13.10 13.04 1.05
C GLU A 335 -12.96 12.19 2.31
N THR A 336 -13.17 10.87 2.20
CA THR A 336 -13.13 9.95 3.35
C THR A 336 -11.92 9.04 3.38
N MET A 337 -11.08 9.04 2.33
CA MET A 337 -9.90 8.18 2.25
C MET A 337 -8.99 8.31 3.49
N LEU A 338 -8.57 9.55 3.79
CA LEU A 338 -7.68 9.85 4.93
C LEU A 338 -8.36 9.68 6.28
N LEU A 339 -9.67 9.96 6.36
CA LEU A 339 -10.44 9.82 7.61
C LEU A 339 -10.44 8.36 8.10
N GLY A 340 -10.66 7.42 7.17
CA GLY A 340 -10.59 5.99 7.48
C GLY A 340 -9.22 5.59 8.01
N GLU A 341 -8.15 6.02 7.33
CA GLU A 341 -6.76 5.70 7.68
C GLU A 341 -6.39 6.25 9.07
N CYS A 342 -6.78 7.49 9.38
CA CYS A 342 -6.53 8.11 10.68
C CYS A 342 -7.29 7.42 11.83
N ILE A 343 -8.56 7.06 11.64
CA ILE A 343 -9.35 6.39 12.69
C ILE A 343 -8.85 4.96 12.90
N CYS A 344 -8.55 4.24 11.82
CA CYS A 344 -7.96 2.91 11.90
C CYS A 344 -6.62 2.95 12.65
N ALA A 345 -5.76 3.93 12.34
CA ALA A 345 -4.51 4.16 13.03
C ALA A 345 -4.69 4.43 14.54
N ALA A 346 -5.65 5.26 14.91
CA ALA A 346 -5.91 5.60 16.32
C ALA A 346 -6.49 4.43 17.13
N ALA A 347 -7.31 3.58 16.51
CA ALA A 347 -7.95 2.45 17.19
C ALA A 347 -7.08 1.19 17.27
N MET A 348 -6.02 1.10 16.46
CA MET A 348 -5.27 -0.14 16.25
C MET A 348 -4.64 -0.70 17.52
N GLN A 349 -3.98 0.13 18.35
CA GLN A 349 -3.34 -0.32 19.59
C GLN A 349 -4.34 -0.97 20.54
N HIS A 350 -5.47 -0.29 20.76
CA HIS A 350 -6.55 -0.82 21.60
C HIS A 350 -7.15 -2.09 21.02
N TYR A 351 -7.34 -2.15 19.70
CA TYR A 351 -7.86 -3.33 19.02
C TYR A 351 -6.93 -4.54 19.17
N LEU A 352 -5.62 -4.38 18.96
CA LEU A 352 -4.65 -5.47 19.08
C LEU A 352 -4.54 -5.98 20.52
N THR A 353 -4.46 -5.07 21.50
CA THR A 353 -4.45 -5.44 22.92
C THR A 353 -5.74 -6.17 23.31
N ALA A 354 -6.91 -5.67 22.90
CA ALA A 354 -8.19 -6.33 23.19
C ALA A 354 -8.29 -7.70 22.51
N LEU A 355 -7.79 -7.84 21.28
CA LEU A 355 -7.75 -9.11 20.57
C LEU A 355 -6.87 -10.12 21.29
N ASN A 356 -5.69 -9.71 21.77
CA ASN A 356 -4.80 -10.58 22.54
C ASN A 356 -5.40 -11.01 23.88
N HIS A 357 -6.15 -10.14 24.56
CA HIS A 357 -6.87 -10.51 25.78
C HIS A 357 -8.10 -11.39 25.55
N SER A 358 -8.56 -11.54 24.30
CA SER A 358 -9.72 -12.38 24.01
C SER A 358 -9.47 -13.85 24.37
N GLN A 359 -10.53 -14.55 24.81
CA GLN A 359 -10.44 -15.95 25.23
C GLN A 359 -9.83 -16.86 24.14
N GLY A 360 -10.16 -16.60 22.88
CA GLY A 360 -9.67 -17.40 21.75
C GLY A 360 -8.15 -17.25 21.53
N PHE A 361 -7.61 -16.05 21.72
CA PHE A 361 -6.17 -15.82 21.52
C PHE A 361 -5.39 -16.21 22.78
N ARG A 362 -5.88 -15.87 23.98
CA ARG A 362 -5.20 -16.17 25.25
C ARG A 362 -4.86 -17.66 25.43
N HIS A 363 -5.71 -18.56 24.95
CA HIS A 363 -5.51 -20.02 25.07
C HIS A 363 -5.21 -20.69 23.73
N SER A 364 -4.42 -20.05 22.87
CA SER A 364 -4.20 -20.50 21.50
C SER A 364 -3.10 -21.56 21.31
N GLN A 365 -2.26 -21.82 22.33
CA GLN A 365 -1.15 -22.76 22.22
C GLN A 365 -1.58 -24.17 21.76
N PRO A 366 -2.62 -24.81 22.34
CA PRO A 366 -3.01 -26.17 21.94
C PRO A 366 -3.43 -26.26 20.46
N VAL A 367 -4.11 -25.22 19.97
CA VAL A 367 -4.58 -25.15 18.58
C VAL A 367 -3.41 -24.91 17.63
N SER A 368 -2.48 -24.02 18.00
CA SER A 368 -1.26 -23.75 17.24
C SER A 368 -0.41 -25.02 17.07
N THR A 369 -0.25 -25.81 18.14
CA THR A 369 0.50 -27.08 18.08
C THR A 369 -0.22 -28.15 17.26
N LEU A 370 -1.56 -28.13 17.23
CA LEU A 370 -2.36 -29.10 16.48
C LEU A 370 -2.32 -28.87 14.97
N VAL A 371 -2.47 -27.61 14.53
CA VAL A 371 -2.59 -27.29 13.09
C VAL A 371 -1.25 -26.98 12.45
N SER A 372 -0.42 -26.17 13.13
CA SER A 372 0.93 -25.69 12.78
C SER A 372 1.03 -24.23 13.20
N PRO A 373 2.16 -23.79 13.80
CA PRO A 373 2.40 -22.38 14.14
C PRO A 373 2.22 -21.43 12.94
N TYR A 374 2.64 -21.87 11.75
CA TYR A 374 2.54 -21.07 10.54
C TYR A 374 1.08 -20.83 10.11
N VAL A 375 0.27 -21.90 10.05
CA VAL A 375 -1.13 -21.81 9.64
C VAL A 375 -1.95 -21.02 10.66
N TRP A 376 -1.71 -21.27 11.95
CA TRP A 376 -2.41 -20.55 13.01
C TRP A 376 -2.04 -19.06 13.03
N SER A 377 -0.78 -18.72 12.72
CA SER A 377 -0.39 -17.32 12.53
C SER A 377 -1.09 -16.64 11.35
N LEU A 378 -1.33 -17.35 10.26
CA LEU A 378 -2.11 -16.82 9.14
C LEU A 378 -3.55 -16.49 9.55
N VAL A 379 -4.15 -17.32 10.41
CA VAL A 379 -5.47 -17.03 11.01
C VAL A 379 -5.38 -15.80 11.92
N GLY A 380 -4.37 -15.73 12.80
CA GLY A 380 -4.14 -14.61 13.70
C GLY A 380 -4.01 -13.26 12.97
N HIS A 381 -3.12 -13.21 11.98
CA HIS A 381 -2.96 -12.04 11.11
C HIS A 381 -4.20 -11.76 10.26
N GLY A 382 -4.89 -12.80 9.79
CA GLY A 382 -6.16 -12.68 9.07
C GLY A 382 -7.23 -11.95 9.88
N VAL A 383 -7.37 -12.28 11.17
CA VAL A 383 -8.29 -11.58 12.08
C VAL A 383 -7.91 -10.10 12.21
N ILE A 384 -6.62 -9.79 12.38
CA ILE A 384 -6.14 -8.40 12.45
C ILE A 384 -6.52 -7.63 11.18
N VAL A 385 -6.13 -8.15 10.01
CA VAL A 385 -6.37 -7.49 8.73
C VAL A 385 -7.86 -7.32 8.47
N LEU A 386 -8.68 -8.33 8.74
CA LEU A 386 -10.13 -8.24 8.59
C LEU A 386 -10.76 -7.21 9.52
N GLY A 387 -10.31 -7.13 10.77
CA GLY A 387 -10.74 -6.08 11.71
C GLY A 387 -10.39 -4.68 11.22
N CYS A 388 -9.18 -4.49 10.71
CA CYS A 388 -8.73 -3.23 10.12
C CYS A 388 -9.58 -2.83 8.91
N VAL A 389 -9.81 -3.79 8.00
CA VAL A 389 -10.66 -3.58 6.82
C VAL A 389 -12.09 -3.25 7.24
N LEU A 390 -12.65 -3.92 8.25
CA LEU A 390 -13.99 -3.64 8.76
C LEU A 390 -14.10 -2.20 9.27
N VAL A 391 -13.16 -1.74 10.10
CA VAL A 391 -13.13 -0.35 10.60
C VAL A 391 -12.99 0.63 9.45
N LEU A 392 -12.05 0.40 8.53
CA LEU A 392 -11.82 1.26 7.36
C LEU A 392 -13.08 1.39 6.49
N VAL A 393 -13.69 0.27 6.13
CA VAL A 393 -14.90 0.22 5.31
C VAL A 393 -16.05 0.93 6.02
N SER A 394 -16.23 0.69 7.31
CA SER A 394 -17.31 1.28 8.11
C SER A 394 -17.17 2.80 8.20
N VAL A 395 -15.98 3.29 8.56
CA VAL A 395 -15.67 4.72 8.68
C VAL A 395 -15.81 5.43 7.34
N ARG A 396 -15.27 4.85 6.26
CA ARG A 396 -15.37 5.45 4.92
C ARG A 396 -16.80 5.52 4.43
N SER A 397 -17.57 4.45 4.64
CA SER A 397 -18.99 4.38 4.26
C SER A 397 -19.83 5.38 5.05
N LEU A 398 -19.69 5.41 6.38
CA LEU A 398 -20.41 6.36 7.24
C LEU A 398 -20.05 7.82 6.92
N GLY A 399 -18.76 8.08 6.67
CA GLY A 399 -18.29 9.39 6.24
C GLY A 399 -18.89 9.81 4.91
N ALA A 400 -18.95 8.89 3.92
CA ALA A 400 -19.48 9.17 2.60
C ALA A 400 -21.00 9.42 2.66
N ILE A 401 -21.73 8.59 3.41
CA ILE A 401 -23.18 8.75 3.64
C ILE A 401 -23.46 10.09 4.32
N SER A 402 -22.74 10.41 5.39
CA SER A 402 -22.87 11.69 6.10
C SER A 402 -22.60 12.87 5.18
N TYR A 403 -21.52 12.80 4.39
CA TYR A 403 -21.15 13.83 3.42
C TYR A 403 -22.23 14.02 2.34
N MET A 404 -22.77 12.94 1.78
CA MET A 404 -23.87 13.00 0.81
C MET A 404 -25.12 13.65 1.39
N ARG A 405 -25.48 13.28 2.62
CA ARG A 405 -26.66 13.84 3.30
C ARG A 405 -26.53 15.34 3.55
N ILE A 406 -25.32 15.81 3.90
CA ILE A 406 -25.03 17.21 4.17
C ILE A 406 -24.94 18.02 2.87
N LYS A 407 -24.23 17.52 1.84
CA LYS A 407 -23.97 18.29 0.62
C LYS A 407 -25.12 18.27 -0.39
N TYR A 408 -25.71 17.10 -0.64
CA TYR A 408 -26.71 16.91 -1.69
C TYR A 408 -28.13 16.72 -1.15
N GLY A 409 -28.30 16.60 0.16
CA GLY A 409 -29.60 16.34 0.80
C GLY A 409 -30.21 14.97 0.47
N CYS A 410 -29.55 14.13 -0.33
CA CYS A 410 -30.05 12.85 -0.79
C CYS A 410 -28.91 11.85 -1.05
N PHE A 411 -29.26 10.56 -1.15
CA PHE A 411 -28.31 9.47 -1.42
C PHE A 411 -28.29 9.01 -2.88
N ALA A 412 -29.10 9.64 -3.75
CA ALA A 412 -29.20 9.25 -5.17
C ALA A 412 -27.84 9.34 -5.88
N VAL A 413 -27.00 10.31 -5.49
CA VAL A 413 -25.64 10.49 -6.00
C VAL A 413 -24.76 9.25 -5.79
N LEU A 414 -25.04 8.36 -4.83
CA LEU A 414 -24.25 7.14 -4.66
C LEU A 414 -24.52 6.10 -5.75
N ILE A 415 -25.72 6.07 -6.32
CA ILE A 415 -26.17 4.98 -7.22
C ILE A 415 -26.32 5.48 -8.67
N THR A 416 -26.61 6.76 -8.89
CA THR A 416 -26.87 7.30 -10.23
C THR A 416 -25.64 7.18 -11.13
N PRO A 417 -25.71 6.45 -12.25
CA PRO A 417 -24.55 6.27 -13.13
C PRO A 417 -24.18 7.60 -13.82
N CYS A 418 -22.90 7.75 -14.13
CA CYS A 418 -22.36 8.92 -14.85
C CYS A 418 -21.58 8.45 -16.07
N SER A 419 -21.84 9.05 -17.23
CA SER A 419 -21.16 8.71 -18.49
C SER A 419 -19.63 8.88 -18.42
N VAL A 420 -19.14 9.84 -17.63
CA VAL A 420 -17.70 10.03 -17.36
C VAL A 420 -17.13 8.88 -16.53
N ASP A 421 -17.83 8.45 -15.46
CA ASP A 421 -17.40 7.31 -14.63
C ASP A 421 -17.35 6.00 -15.42
N ALA A 422 -18.29 5.81 -16.35
CA ALA A 422 -18.31 4.67 -17.25
C ALA A 422 -17.14 4.72 -18.26
N THR A 423 -16.85 5.91 -18.80
CA THR A 423 -15.74 6.11 -19.76
C THR A 423 -14.37 5.94 -19.10
N LEU A 424 -14.20 6.48 -17.89
CA LEU A 424 -13.00 6.24 -17.10
C LEU A 424 -12.86 4.74 -16.77
N GLY A 425 -13.92 4.11 -16.28
CA GLY A 425 -13.89 2.72 -15.84
C GLY A 425 -12.78 2.49 -14.81
N VAL A 426 -11.94 1.48 -15.08
CA VAL A 426 -10.77 1.14 -14.25
C VAL A 426 -9.68 2.19 -14.28
N ARG A 427 -9.76 3.23 -15.12
CA ARG A 427 -8.72 4.28 -15.25
C ARG A 427 -8.68 5.23 -14.06
N GLY A 428 -9.82 5.54 -13.45
CA GLY A 428 -9.86 6.33 -12.21
C GLY A 428 -9.66 5.44 -10.99
N LYS A 429 -8.70 5.77 -10.11
CA LYS A 429 -8.46 5.03 -8.86
C LYS A 429 -9.54 5.40 -7.82
N LEU A 430 -9.76 6.69 -7.59
CA LEU A 430 -10.78 7.20 -6.66
C LEU A 430 -11.72 8.19 -7.36
N VAL A 431 -12.80 8.56 -6.69
CA VAL A 431 -13.74 9.61 -7.10
C VAL A 431 -13.68 10.81 -6.16
N VAL A 432 -14.02 11.99 -6.65
CA VAL A 432 -14.24 13.18 -5.81
C VAL A 432 -15.74 13.29 -5.56
N LEU A 433 -16.22 12.89 -4.39
CA LEU A 433 -17.66 12.89 -4.07
C LEU A 433 -18.27 14.29 -4.15
N GLY A 434 -17.52 15.29 -3.72
CA GLY A 434 -17.92 16.68 -3.84
C GLY A 434 -17.79 17.25 -5.25
N GLY A 435 -17.21 16.49 -6.18
CA GLY A 435 -16.93 16.94 -7.54
C GLY A 435 -18.10 16.80 -8.50
N TYR A 436 -19.24 16.30 -8.02
CA TYR A 436 -20.43 16.08 -8.82
C TYR A 436 -21.44 17.23 -8.72
N CYS A 437 -22.12 17.49 -9.83
CA CYS A 437 -23.32 18.29 -9.91
C CYS A 437 -24.51 17.36 -10.20
N TYR A 438 -25.56 17.43 -9.37
CA TYR A 438 -26.75 16.60 -9.49
C TYR A 438 -27.94 17.43 -9.96
N GLU A 439 -28.29 17.31 -11.23
CA GLU A 439 -29.34 18.09 -11.89
C GLU A 439 -30.29 17.15 -12.62
N ASN A 440 -31.60 17.33 -12.47
CA ASN A 440 -32.62 16.57 -13.22
C ASN A 440 -32.43 15.05 -13.17
N ARG A 441 -32.12 14.50 -11.98
CA ARG A 441 -31.80 13.08 -11.73
C ARG A 441 -30.61 12.53 -12.52
N LYS A 442 -29.76 13.41 -13.03
CA LYS A 442 -28.54 13.09 -13.78
C LYS A 442 -27.33 13.65 -13.05
N LEU A 443 -26.22 12.94 -13.16
CA LEU A 443 -24.99 13.27 -12.48
C LEU A 443 -23.95 13.79 -13.48
N TYR A 444 -23.33 14.92 -13.17
CA TYR A 444 -22.29 15.55 -13.99
C TYR A 444 -21.06 15.83 -13.14
N TYR A 445 -19.88 15.87 -13.75
CA TYR A 445 -18.64 16.34 -13.15
C TYR A 445 -18.54 17.85 -13.30
N GLU A 446 -18.21 18.53 -12.20
CA GLU A 446 -17.81 19.93 -12.23
C GLU A 446 -16.50 20.12 -13.02
N LEU A 447 -16.31 21.32 -13.57
CA LEU A 447 -15.10 21.68 -14.32
C LEU A 447 -13.82 21.53 -13.49
N ALA A 448 -13.87 21.93 -12.22
CA ALA A 448 -12.75 21.76 -11.29
C ALA A 448 -12.39 20.28 -11.11
N THR A 449 -13.38 19.38 -11.09
CA THR A 449 -13.19 17.94 -10.98
C THR A 449 -12.56 17.34 -12.24
N LEU A 450 -13.05 17.72 -13.42
CA LEU A 450 -12.41 17.29 -14.68
C LEU A 450 -10.92 17.70 -14.70
N LYS A 451 -10.65 18.91 -14.25
CA LYS A 451 -9.29 19.45 -14.12
C LYS A 451 -8.45 18.74 -13.05
N SER A 452 -9.03 18.36 -11.92
CA SER A 452 -8.29 17.64 -10.86
C SER A 452 -7.86 16.25 -11.29
N PHE A 453 -8.66 15.57 -12.12
CA PHE A 453 -8.26 14.32 -12.77
C PHE A 453 -7.32 14.51 -13.99
N GLY A 454 -7.03 15.77 -14.36
CA GLY A 454 -6.23 16.11 -15.54
C GLY A 454 -6.89 15.71 -16.86
N MET A 455 -8.23 15.67 -16.88
CA MET A 455 -8.99 15.47 -18.10
C MET A 455 -9.01 16.76 -18.92
N MET A 456 -8.77 16.63 -20.22
CA MET A 456 -8.72 17.76 -21.14
C MET A 456 -9.63 17.51 -22.35
N LYS A 457 -10.01 18.61 -22.98
CA LYS A 457 -10.76 18.63 -24.23
C LYS A 457 -9.76 18.57 -25.39
N MET A 458 -10.03 17.72 -26.36
CA MET A 458 -9.40 17.78 -27.67
C MET A 458 -10.46 18.09 -28.72
N VAL A 459 -10.14 18.98 -29.65
CA VAL A 459 -10.96 19.25 -30.84
C VAL A 459 -10.16 18.86 -32.08
N GLU A 460 -10.77 18.06 -32.93
CA GLU A 460 -10.22 17.71 -34.25
C GLU A 460 -10.57 18.76 -35.31
N GLU A 461 -9.92 18.67 -36.47
CA GLU A 461 -10.13 19.60 -37.58
C GLU A 461 -11.58 19.59 -38.09
N ASP A 462 -12.28 18.48 -37.90
CA ASP A 462 -13.70 18.29 -38.22
C ASP A 462 -14.67 18.85 -37.16
N GLY A 463 -14.13 19.43 -36.08
CA GLY A 463 -14.90 20.02 -34.99
C GLY A 463 -15.40 19.03 -33.94
N HIS A 464 -15.10 17.73 -34.06
CA HIS A 464 -15.51 16.75 -33.06
C HIS A 464 -14.73 16.91 -31.76
N GLU A 465 -15.45 16.83 -30.63
CA GLU A 465 -14.89 16.97 -29.29
C GLU A 465 -14.59 15.62 -28.66
N PHE A 466 -13.43 15.51 -28.02
CA PHE A 466 -12.96 14.28 -27.38
C PHE A 466 -12.46 14.53 -25.96
N LEU A 467 -12.65 13.54 -25.10
CA LEU A 467 -12.10 13.46 -23.77
C LEU A 467 -10.70 12.84 -23.83
N VAL A 468 -9.70 13.57 -23.31
CA VAL A 468 -8.30 13.17 -23.35
C VAL A 468 -7.70 13.10 -21.94
N LEU A 469 -6.88 12.08 -21.70
CA LEU A 469 -6.17 11.84 -20.45
C LEU A 469 -4.69 11.52 -20.71
N HIS A 470 -3.83 11.79 -19.73
CA HIS A 470 -2.47 11.26 -19.69
C HIS A 470 -2.48 9.74 -19.42
N LYS A 471 -1.88 8.95 -20.30
CA LYS A 471 -1.69 7.51 -20.12
C LYS A 471 -0.38 7.21 -19.41
N LEU A 472 -0.49 6.60 -18.24
CA LEU A 472 0.59 6.06 -17.42
C LEU A 472 0.91 4.63 -17.84
N TYR A 473 2.14 4.41 -18.30
CA TYR A 473 2.69 3.09 -18.60
C TYR A 473 3.51 2.56 -17.42
N TRP A 474 3.90 1.29 -17.51
CA TRP A 474 4.75 0.61 -16.51
C TRP A 474 6.10 1.32 -16.30
N VAL A 475 6.92 1.38 -17.35
CA VAL A 475 8.29 1.93 -17.30
C VAL A 475 8.50 3.03 -18.33
N ALA A 476 7.90 2.88 -19.52
CA ALA A 476 8.01 3.84 -20.60
C ALA A 476 7.33 5.17 -20.26
N ILE A 477 7.92 6.28 -20.67
CA ILE A 477 7.31 7.61 -20.51
C ILE A 477 7.35 8.29 -21.87
N PRO A 478 6.41 7.95 -22.78
CA PRO A 478 6.43 8.47 -24.14
C PRO A 478 6.33 10.00 -24.15
N ARG A 479 6.92 10.64 -25.16
CA ARG A 479 6.84 12.11 -25.31
C ARG A 479 5.40 12.57 -25.58
N ARG A 480 4.63 11.75 -26.30
CA ARG A 480 3.18 11.91 -26.51
C ARG A 480 2.46 10.91 -25.63
N ASP A 481 1.93 11.39 -24.52
CA ASP A 481 1.26 10.61 -23.49
C ASP A 481 -0.22 10.95 -23.35
N LEU A 482 -0.75 11.83 -24.20
CA LEU A 482 -2.17 12.16 -24.27
C LEU A 482 -2.91 11.21 -25.19
N PHE A 483 -3.97 10.61 -24.64
CA PHE A 483 -4.82 9.65 -25.35
C PHE A 483 -6.28 10.04 -25.26
N VAL A 484 -6.96 9.90 -26.39
CA VAL A 484 -8.42 10.00 -26.49
C VAL A 484 -9.02 8.74 -25.87
N ILE A 485 -9.96 8.93 -24.93
CA ILE A 485 -10.64 7.84 -24.22
C ILE A 485 -12.16 7.84 -24.42
N GLY A 486 -12.72 8.95 -24.91
CA GLY A 486 -14.16 9.03 -25.22
C GLY A 486 -14.49 10.17 -26.16
N SER A 487 -15.58 10.03 -26.92
CA SER A 487 -16.19 11.11 -27.71
C SER A 487 -17.16 11.92 -26.84
N VAL A 488 -17.18 13.22 -27.03
CA VAL A 488 -18.05 14.14 -26.29
C VAL A 488 -19.20 14.59 -27.19
N HIS A 489 -20.44 14.31 -26.76
CA HIS A 489 -21.65 14.69 -27.45
C HIS A 489 -22.52 15.56 -26.53
N GLY A 490 -22.43 16.88 -26.70
CA GLY A 490 -22.99 17.83 -25.76
C GLY A 490 -22.35 17.66 -24.38
N ARG A 491 -23.15 17.40 -23.34
CA ARG A 491 -22.64 17.13 -21.98
C ARG A 491 -22.29 15.65 -21.74
N ARG A 492 -22.51 14.74 -22.68
CA ARG A 492 -22.27 13.29 -22.48
C ARG A 492 -20.93 12.85 -23.04
N VAL A 493 -20.34 11.84 -22.41
CA VAL A 493 -19.11 11.18 -22.90
C VAL A 493 -19.41 9.72 -23.20
N GLN A 494 -19.02 9.27 -24.39
CA GLN A 494 -19.14 7.86 -24.79
C GLN A 494 -17.74 7.26 -24.99
N PRO A 495 -17.47 6.04 -24.47
CA PRO A 495 -16.19 5.37 -24.72
C PRO A 495 -15.94 5.19 -26.21
N CYS A 496 -14.69 5.40 -26.65
CA CYS A 496 -14.27 5.18 -28.03
C CYS A 496 -12.92 4.44 -28.10
N ALA A 497 -12.50 4.06 -29.30
CA ALA A 497 -11.22 3.39 -29.51
C ALA A 497 -10.06 4.30 -29.07
N GLU A 498 -9.20 3.79 -28.19
CA GLU A 498 -8.06 4.55 -27.69
C GLU A 498 -7.09 4.90 -28.82
N ARG A 499 -6.73 6.17 -28.91
CA ARG A 499 -5.77 6.68 -29.89
C ARG A 499 -4.99 7.87 -29.36
N LEU A 500 -3.84 8.12 -29.97
CA LEU A 500 -3.02 9.29 -29.65
C LEU A 500 -3.77 10.58 -29.94
N CYS A 501 -3.58 11.57 -29.07
CA CYS A 501 -4.08 12.92 -29.29
C CYS A 501 -3.39 13.56 -30.50
N ALA A 502 -4.19 13.99 -31.48
CA ALA A 502 -3.75 14.61 -32.73
C ALA A 502 -4.24 16.07 -32.89
N GLY A 503 -5.26 16.49 -32.12
CA GLY A 503 -5.91 17.78 -32.25
C GLY A 503 -5.44 18.83 -31.23
N ILE A 504 -6.11 19.98 -31.24
CA ILE A 504 -5.84 21.08 -30.31
C ILE A 504 -6.41 20.72 -28.94
N VAL A 505 -5.59 20.86 -27.90
CA VAL A 505 -5.94 20.51 -26.51
C VAL A 505 -6.24 21.78 -25.72
N SER A 506 -7.38 21.80 -25.02
CA SER A 506 -7.81 22.89 -24.15
C SER A 506 -8.50 22.36 -22.88
N SER A 507 -8.82 23.26 -21.94
CA SER A 507 -9.74 22.95 -20.84
C SER A 507 -11.17 22.75 -21.37
N PHE A 508 -12.00 22.03 -20.61
CA PHE A 508 -13.45 22.04 -20.81
C PHE A 508 -14.05 23.34 -20.27
N THR A 509 -15.07 23.85 -20.97
CA THR A 509 -15.86 25.02 -20.56
C THR A 509 -17.26 24.65 -20.09
N GLN A 510 -17.63 23.37 -20.18
CA GLN A 510 -18.92 22.82 -19.74
C GLN A 510 -18.75 21.57 -18.88
N VAL A 511 -19.72 21.33 -18.00
CA VAL A 511 -19.81 20.09 -17.20
C VAL A 511 -20.08 18.88 -18.08
N LEU A 512 -19.52 17.73 -17.71
CA LEU A 512 -19.66 16.47 -18.46
C LEU A 512 -20.25 15.37 -17.59
N GLY A 513 -21.11 14.52 -18.15
CA GLY A 513 -21.78 13.44 -17.44
C GLY A 513 -23.13 13.09 -18.07
N GLY A 514 -24.14 12.89 -17.24
CA GLY A 514 -25.46 12.46 -17.65
C GLY A 514 -25.59 10.94 -17.79
N ALA A 515 -26.77 10.50 -18.24
CA ALA A 515 -27.11 9.09 -18.35
C ALA A 515 -26.15 8.35 -19.30
N VAL A 516 -25.69 7.18 -18.86
CA VAL A 516 -25.09 6.15 -19.73
C VAL A 516 -26.20 5.70 -20.68
N GLY A 517 -25.98 5.83 -21.99
CA GLY A 517 -27.06 5.90 -22.98
C GLY A 517 -28.14 4.82 -22.87
N ASP A 518 -29.40 5.26 -22.83
CA ASP A 518 -30.52 4.56 -23.49
C ASP A 518 -30.64 5.20 -24.88
N VAL A 519 -30.34 4.44 -25.94
CA VAL A 519 -30.78 4.74 -27.30
C VAL A 519 -31.35 3.44 -27.84
N GLY A 520 -32.64 3.47 -28.15
CA GLY A 520 -33.38 2.32 -28.64
C GLY A 520 -32.76 1.69 -29.89
N SER A 521 -32.98 0.38 -30.01
CA SER A 521 -32.97 -0.39 -31.25
C SER A 521 -31.82 -0.12 -32.22
N SER A 522 -30.61 -0.52 -31.83
CA SER A 522 -29.81 -1.31 -32.76
C SER A 522 -29.12 -2.42 -31.99
N ARG A 523 -29.64 -3.62 -32.21
CA ARG A 523 -29.12 -4.90 -31.77
C ARG A 523 -27.74 -5.09 -32.42
N TRP A 524 -26.71 -4.43 -31.89
CA TRP A 524 -25.33 -4.80 -32.20
C TRP A 524 -25.03 -6.07 -31.42
N LEU A 525 -24.92 -7.14 -32.20
CA LEU A 525 -24.61 -8.49 -31.74
C LEU A 525 -23.44 -8.47 -30.76
N ARG A 526 -23.70 -9.10 -29.61
CA ARG A 526 -22.81 -10.00 -28.87
C ARG A 526 -21.55 -10.34 -29.69
N GLY A 527 -20.51 -9.52 -29.53
CA GLY A 527 -19.18 -9.73 -30.07
C GLY A 527 -18.20 -9.37 -28.97
N ALA A 528 -17.38 -10.34 -28.59
CA ALA A 528 -16.29 -10.15 -27.63
C ALA A 528 -15.43 -8.97 -28.08
N PHE A 529 -15.50 -7.84 -27.39
CA PHE A 529 -14.46 -6.82 -27.49
C PHE A 529 -13.26 -7.33 -26.70
N GLU A 530 -12.50 -8.18 -27.37
CA GLU A 530 -11.15 -8.50 -26.98
C GLU A 530 -10.34 -7.19 -26.91
N ASN A 531 -9.78 -6.91 -25.75
CA ASN A 531 -8.52 -6.16 -25.64
C ASN A 531 -7.38 -6.99 -26.27
N ARG A 532 -7.50 -7.36 -27.56
CA ARG A 532 -6.41 -7.93 -28.35
C ARG A 532 -5.50 -6.79 -28.77
N VAL A 533 -4.48 -6.54 -27.95
CA VAL A 533 -3.21 -6.04 -28.47
C VAL A 533 -2.74 -7.11 -29.46
N THR A 534 -2.63 -6.73 -30.72
CA THR A 534 -2.06 -7.56 -31.77
C THR A 534 -0.69 -8.09 -31.32
N ILE A 535 -0.55 -9.42 -31.39
CA ILE A 535 0.72 -10.12 -31.23
C ILE A 535 1.57 -9.78 -32.45
N ALA A 536 2.35 -8.70 -32.35
CA ALA A 536 3.54 -8.46 -33.17
C ALA A 536 4.40 -7.40 -32.47
N PRO A 537 5.69 -7.66 -32.20
CA PRO A 537 6.57 -6.60 -31.72
C PRO A 537 6.74 -5.60 -32.87
N ALA A 538 6.26 -4.37 -32.70
CA ALA A 538 6.72 -3.25 -33.50
C ALA A 538 8.19 -3.02 -33.13
N THR A 539 9.07 -3.68 -33.88
CA THR A 539 10.50 -3.39 -33.90
C THR A 539 10.66 -1.93 -34.30
N VAL A 540 11.00 -1.09 -33.32
CA VAL A 540 11.45 0.27 -33.58
C VAL A 540 12.77 0.12 -34.34
N LYS A 541 12.73 0.32 -35.67
CA LYS A 541 13.94 0.50 -36.47
C LYS A 541 14.68 1.72 -35.93
N VAL A 542 15.80 1.46 -35.26
CA VAL A 542 16.82 2.47 -34.98
C VAL A 542 17.41 2.85 -36.33
N SER A 543 17.03 4.03 -36.85
CA SER A 543 17.71 4.66 -37.97
C SER A 543 19.13 5.00 -37.53
N SER A 544 20.11 4.24 -38.03
CA SER A 544 21.52 4.59 -37.86
C SER A 544 21.81 5.89 -38.59
N LEU A 545 22.63 6.74 -37.96
CA LEU A 545 23.22 7.93 -38.55
C LEU A 545 23.87 7.59 -39.90
N ARG A 546 23.53 8.33 -40.95
CA ARG A 546 24.36 8.46 -42.16
C ARG A 546 25.44 9.50 -41.89
N ILE A 547 26.70 9.13 -42.10
CA ILE A 547 27.82 10.04 -42.43
C ILE A 547 28.30 9.61 -43.85
N PRO A 548 28.63 10.53 -44.77
CA PRO A 548 28.82 10.20 -46.18
C PRO A 548 30.28 9.94 -46.61
N SER A 549 30.41 9.24 -47.75
CA SER A 549 31.56 9.11 -48.68
C SER A 549 32.77 8.26 -48.20
N ALA A 550 33.47 7.45 -49.02
CA ALA A 550 33.62 7.33 -50.47
C ALA A 550 34.20 5.93 -50.89
N LEU A 551 34.02 5.53 -52.17
CA LEU A 551 34.85 4.61 -53.01
C LEU A 551 35.13 3.16 -52.48
N GLN A 552 35.08 2.04 -53.22
CA GLN A 552 35.30 1.72 -54.64
C GLN A 552 34.87 0.25 -54.94
N GLU A 553 34.46 0.01 -56.18
CA GLU A 553 34.36 -1.21 -57.03
C GLU A 553 34.48 -2.66 -56.49
N GLY A 554 33.66 -3.56 -57.06
CA GLY A 554 34.03 -4.99 -57.27
C GLY A 554 32.90 -6.01 -57.10
N SER A 555 32.34 -6.51 -58.21
CA SER A 555 31.26 -7.52 -58.30
C SER A 555 31.83 -8.98 -58.34
N PRO A 556 31.05 -10.06 -58.54
CA PRO A 556 30.50 -10.95 -57.50
C PRO A 556 30.92 -12.43 -57.68
N ARG A 557 30.59 -13.35 -56.75
CA ARG A 557 30.40 -14.78 -57.10
C ARG A 557 29.58 -15.57 -56.07
N ALA A 558 28.81 -16.49 -56.65
CA ALA A 558 27.75 -17.37 -56.15
C ALA A 558 28.12 -18.38 -55.04
N PHE A 559 27.20 -18.57 -54.07
CA PHE A 559 26.42 -19.79 -53.70
C PHE A 559 26.98 -21.21 -53.99
N PRO A 560 26.60 -22.32 -53.27
CA PRO A 560 25.75 -22.46 -52.06
C PRO A 560 26.18 -23.67 -51.11
N PRO A 561 25.31 -24.52 -50.48
CA PRO A 561 25.44 -24.86 -49.04
C PRO A 561 25.43 -26.37 -48.68
N ILE A 562 26.03 -26.85 -47.58
CA ILE A 562 25.77 -28.25 -47.13
C ILE A 562 25.69 -28.41 -45.60
N LYS A 563 24.46 -28.76 -45.20
CA LYS A 563 23.93 -29.73 -44.22
C LYS A 563 24.60 -29.99 -42.85
N ALA A 564 23.68 -30.06 -41.90
CA ALA A 564 23.76 -30.56 -40.53
C ALA A 564 24.16 -32.04 -40.39
N THR A 565 24.72 -32.37 -39.22
CA THR A 565 24.59 -33.69 -38.59
C THR A 565 24.87 -33.57 -37.09
N ARG A 566 23.92 -34.03 -36.25
CA ARG A 566 24.14 -34.53 -34.88
C ARG A 566 24.71 -35.95 -34.98
N PRO A 567 25.53 -36.43 -34.02
CA PRO A 567 25.08 -37.09 -32.77
C PRO A 567 26.05 -36.78 -31.60
N ASP A 568 26.06 -37.33 -30.39
CA ASP A 568 25.11 -37.97 -29.48
C ASP A 568 25.68 -37.77 -28.05
N VAL A 569 24.79 -37.94 -27.08
CA VAL A 569 24.93 -38.15 -25.63
C VAL A 569 26.20 -38.92 -25.19
N VAL A 570 26.81 -38.56 -24.05
CA VAL A 570 27.11 -39.37 -22.81
C VAL A 570 27.92 -38.52 -21.80
N GLU A 571 27.25 -38.16 -20.69
CA GLU A 571 27.62 -38.15 -19.24
C GLU A 571 28.98 -37.69 -18.63
N PRO A 572 28.99 -37.35 -17.31
CA PRO A 572 29.80 -36.28 -16.72
C PRO A 572 30.96 -36.77 -15.83
N PHE A 573 31.85 -35.86 -15.42
CA PHE A 573 32.71 -36.04 -14.25
C PHE A 573 32.96 -34.74 -13.48
N GLN A 574 32.72 -34.86 -12.16
CA GLN A 574 33.14 -34.07 -10.98
C GLN A 574 32.51 -32.70 -10.71
#